data_AF-A0A7S2N0E7-F1
#
_entry.id   AF-A0A7S2N0E7-F1
#
_cell.length_a   1.000
_cell.length_b   1.000
_cell.length_c   1.000
_cell.angle_alpha   90.00
_cell.angle_beta   90.00
_cell.angle_gamma   90.00
#
_symmetry.space_group_name_H-M   'P 1'
#
loop_
_entity.id
_entity.type
_entity.pdbx_description
1 polymer ?
#
loop_
_entity_poly.entity_id
_entity_poly.type
_entity_poly.pdbx_seq_one_letter_code
_entity_poly.pdbx_strand_id
1 'polypeptide(L)'
;MSSKPTETTSIPINRRQILSSIPFIAAVTASSQIPRLNTPNIFESATPITDPTVPQTTTLSSLNEALQTISSSCDRRYLHAVVASDYKFMYRGLPANEKSSTLPSIQSEPSDLLLPSTYGSIEAANFFAALEEQMQSQPVKPSNGHLAVTNVDAAKVWGGEAASIWPLLGGEGENSVHFAWLEDGGEFWSDQKKRNRDDASNMKVIVDGVDCGRFSLEDALEGDNVEILFRADRFLMVPVSMEEELLQGL
;
A
#
# COMPACT_ATOMS: atom_id res chain seq x y z
N MET A 1 59.81 -10.53 14.99
CA MET A 1 59.34 -9.95 13.71
C MET A 1 57.84 -9.74 13.85
N SER A 2 57.42 -8.49 14.08
CA SER A 2 56.06 -8.13 14.49
C SER A 2 55.42 -7.36 13.35
N SER A 3 54.42 -7.98 12.71
CA SER A 3 53.72 -7.46 11.54
C SER A 3 52.61 -6.52 11.99
N LYS A 4 52.73 -5.23 11.67
CA LYS A 4 51.64 -4.24 11.86
C LYS A 4 50.55 -4.47 10.81
N PRO A 5 49.25 -4.41 11.19
CA PRO A 5 48.16 -4.42 10.23
C PRO A 5 47.99 -3.04 9.58
N THR A 6 47.67 -3.06 8.30
CA THR A 6 47.46 -1.90 7.42
C THR A 6 46.03 -1.36 7.64
N GLU A 7 45.92 -0.11 8.09
CA GLU A 7 44.66 0.64 8.16
C GLU A 7 44.20 1.01 6.74
N THR A 8 43.02 0.53 6.34
CA THR A 8 42.35 0.93 5.12
C THR A 8 41.41 2.09 5.44
N THR A 9 41.83 3.31 5.11
CA THR A 9 41.04 4.54 5.27
C THR A 9 39.94 4.58 4.20
N SER A 10 38.68 4.45 4.61
CA SER A 10 37.52 4.66 3.74
C SER A 10 37.20 6.15 3.63
N ILE A 11 37.05 6.62 2.40
CA ILE A 11 36.70 8.01 2.06
C ILE A 11 35.17 8.11 2.04
N PRO A 12 34.52 8.98 2.83
CA PRO A 12 33.09 9.21 2.72
C PRO A 12 32.78 10.05 1.47
N ILE A 13 32.00 9.49 0.55
CA ILE A 13 31.48 10.22 -0.62
C ILE A 13 30.31 11.09 -0.16
N ASN A 14 30.57 12.39 -0.06
CA ASN A 14 29.61 13.41 0.26
C ASN A 14 28.85 13.82 -1.02
N ARG A 15 27.65 13.28 -1.24
CA ARG A 15 26.73 13.70 -2.32
C ARG A 15 25.65 14.63 -1.75
N ARG A 16 26.00 15.90 -1.56
CA ARG A 16 25.05 17.00 -1.41
C ARG A 16 25.54 18.22 -2.18
N GLN A 17 24.57 19.01 -2.66
CA GLN A 17 24.64 20.17 -3.59
C GLN A 17 24.48 19.70 -5.04
N ILE A 18 23.57 20.21 -5.88
CA ILE A 18 23.15 21.61 -6.14
C ILE A 18 21.72 21.56 -6.74
N LEU A 19 20.77 22.42 -6.34
CA LEU A 19 20.08 23.48 -7.12
C LEU A 19 18.73 23.75 -6.41
N SER A 20 18.09 24.91 -6.33
CA SER A 20 18.43 26.33 -6.46
C SER A 20 17.11 27.07 -6.13
N SER A 21 17.18 28.03 -5.21
CA SER A 21 16.37 29.25 -5.07
C SER A 21 15.14 29.46 -5.98
N ILE A 22 13.95 29.56 -5.36
CA ILE A 22 12.74 30.19 -5.92
C ILE A 22 12.28 31.32 -4.97
N PRO A 23 11.96 32.52 -5.48
CA PRO A 23 11.61 33.67 -4.65
C PRO A 23 10.18 33.62 -4.09
N PHE A 24 10.09 34.23 -2.91
CA PHE A 24 8.92 34.57 -2.11
C PHE A 24 7.99 35.55 -2.85
N ILE A 25 6.70 35.25 -2.97
CA ILE A 25 5.66 36.24 -3.32
C ILE A 25 4.68 36.34 -2.16
N ALA A 26 4.55 37.56 -1.65
CA ALA A 26 3.71 37.94 -0.52
C ALA A 26 2.22 38.07 -0.90
N ALA A 27 1.42 37.97 0.15
CA ALA A 27 -0.04 37.90 0.19
C ALA A 27 -0.80 39.08 -0.43
N VAL A 28 -2.00 38.77 -0.92
CA VAL A 28 -3.11 39.72 -1.05
C VAL A 28 -4.28 39.20 -0.22
N THR A 29 -4.63 39.97 0.80
CA THR A 29 -5.85 39.84 1.59
C THR A 29 -7.03 40.41 0.83
N ALA A 30 -8.06 39.59 0.58
CA ALA A 30 -9.37 40.06 0.16
C ALA A 30 -10.43 39.41 1.05
N SER A 31 -10.92 40.21 1.99
CA SER A 31 -12.12 39.95 2.78
C SER A 31 -13.34 40.21 1.89
N SER A 32 -14.25 39.24 1.77
CA SER A 32 -15.56 39.46 1.14
C SER A 32 -16.61 38.56 1.77
N GLN A 33 -17.76 39.20 1.97
CA GLN A 33 -18.83 38.83 2.88
C GLN A 33 -19.65 37.64 2.39
N ILE A 34 -20.16 36.89 3.37
CA ILE A 34 -21.17 35.83 3.25
C ILE A 34 -22.49 36.42 2.72
N PRO A 35 -23.14 35.76 1.74
CA PRO A 35 -24.58 35.69 1.68
C PRO A 35 -25.09 34.27 1.94
N ARG A 36 -26.32 34.25 2.42
CA ARG A 36 -27.03 33.18 3.11
C ARG A 36 -27.43 32.00 2.22
N LEU A 37 -27.54 30.85 2.91
CA LEU A 37 -28.33 29.67 2.60
C LEU A 37 -29.54 29.91 1.69
N ASN A 38 -29.57 29.17 0.58
CA ASN A 38 -30.77 28.66 -0.07
C ASN A 38 -30.46 27.25 -0.57
N THR A 39 -30.96 26.24 0.11
CA THR A 39 -30.96 24.83 -0.31
C THR A 39 -32.17 24.56 -1.19
N PRO A 40 -32.03 24.37 -2.51
CA PRO A 40 -33.01 23.62 -3.26
C PRO A 40 -32.81 22.13 -2.96
N ASN A 41 -33.86 21.54 -2.41
CA ASN A 41 -34.02 20.11 -2.17
C ASN A 41 -34.08 19.41 -3.54
N ILE A 42 -32.92 19.04 -4.08
CA ILE A 42 -32.81 18.21 -5.28
C ILE A 42 -32.58 16.79 -4.78
N PHE A 43 -33.67 16.01 -4.72
CA PHE A 43 -33.61 14.55 -4.75
C PHE A 43 -33.07 14.16 -6.13
N GLU A 44 -31.76 14.27 -6.29
CA GLU A 44 -31.04 13.79 -7.45
C GLU A 44 -31.09 12.26 -7.39
N SER A 45 -31.65 11.69 -8.45
CA SER A 45 -31.91 10.26 -8.58
C SER A 45 -30.61 9.50 -8.36
N ALA A 46 -30.61 8.64 -7.34
CA ALA A 46 -29.59 7.64 -7.14
C ALA A 46 -29.41 6.86 -8.44
N THR A 47 -28.27 7.07 -9.10
CA THR A 47 -27.81 6.19 -10.17
C THR A 47 -27.77 4.77 -9.61
N PRO A 48 -28.27 3.77 -10.35
CA PRO A 48 -28.24 2.39 -9.89
C PRO A 48 -26.78 2.03 -9.61
N ILE A 49 -26.54 1.60 -8.37
CA ILE A 49 -25.26 1.05 -7.91
C ILE A 49 -24.91 -0.05 -8.90
N THR A 50 -23.86 0.20 -9.69
CA THR A 50 -23.29 -0.75 -10.64
C THR A 50 -23.02 -2.05 -9.89
N ASP A 51 -23.47 -3.17 -10.46
CA ASP A 51 -23.28 -4.51 -9.91
C ASP A 51 -21.87 -4.68 -9.32
N PRO A 52 -21.72 -5.31 -8.13
CA PRO A 52 -20.40 -5.60 -7.59
C PRO A 52 -19.63 -6.43 -8.62
N THR A 53 -18.54 -5.85 -9.14
CA THR A 53 -17.62 -6.55 -10.03
C THR A 53 -17.18 -7.84 -9.35
N VAL A 54 -17.59 -8.97 -9.93
CA VAL A 54 -17.28 -10.30 -9.41
C VAL A 54 -15.75 -10.44 -9.37
N PRO A 55 -15.16 -10.88 -8.23
CA PRO A 55 -13.74 -11.18 -8.14
C PRO A 55 -13.29 -12.09 -9.29
N GLN A 56 -12.21 -11.72 -9.96
CA GLN A 56 -11.60 -12.50 -11.04
C GLN A 56 -10.23 -12.97 -10.62
N THR A 57 -9.99 -14.27 -10.76
CA THR A 57 -8.70 -14.90 -10.49
C THR A 57 -8.19 -15.55 -11.76
N THR A 58 -6.94 -15.25 -12.12
CA THR A 58 -6.23 -15.92 -13.23
C THR A 58 -5.00 -16.62 -12.67
N THR A 59 -5.06 -17.95 -12.55
CA THR A 59 -3.91 -18.76 -12.14
C THR A 59 -2.88 -18.83 -13.27
N LEU A 60 -1.62 -18.58 -12.95
CA LEU A 60 -0.51 -18.72 -13.88
C LEU A 60 -0.02 -20.17 -13.90
N SER A 61 0.55 -20.58 -15.02
CA SER A 61 1.03 -21.94 -15.23
C SER A 61 2.35 -22.24 -14.53
N SER A 62 3.14 -21.21 -14.21
CA SER A 62 4.50 -21.36 -13.67
C SER A 62 5.03 -20.08 -13.02
N LEU A 63 6.12 -20.22 -12.27
CA LEU A 63 6.90 -19.09 -11.73
C LEU A 63 7.49 -18.21 -12.83
N ASN A 64 7.91 -18.80 -13.96
CA ASN A 64 8.50 -18.03 -15.05
C ASN A 64 7.49 -17.05 -15.66
N GLU A 65 6.22 -17.43 -15.73
CA GLU A 65 5.13 -16.54 -16.14
C GLU A 65 4.90 -15.41 -15.13
N ALA A 66 5.06 -15.69 -13.84
CA ALA A 66 5.02 -14.68 -12.77
C ALA A 66 6.16 -13.66 -12.92
N LEU A 67 7.40 -14.11 -13.13
CA LEU A 67 8.56 -13.24 -13.39
C LEU A 67 8.37 -12.36 -14.65
N GLN A 68 7.82 -12.95 -15.72
CA GLN A 68 7.47 -12.19 -16.92
C GLN A 68 6.38 -11.15 -16.64
N THR A 69 5.40 -11.49 -15.81
CA THR A 69 4.34 -10.56 -15.40
C THR A 69 4.91 -9.42 -14.56
N ILE A 70 5.79 -9.71 -13.59
CA ILE A 70 6.44 -8.70 -12.75
C ILE A 70 7.25 -7.73 -13.61
N SER A 71 8.13 -8.26 -14.47
CA SER A 71 9.00 -7.43 -15.32
C SER A 71 8.25 -6.55 -16.32
N SER A 72 7.11 -7.01 -16.83
CA SER A 72 6.33 -6.28 -17.83
C SER A 72 5.30 -5.32 -17.25
N SER A 73 4.70 -5.67 -16.11
CA SER A 73 3.44 -5.07 -15.66
C SER A 73 3.42 -4.62 -14.20
N CYS A 74 4.42 -4.98 -13.38
CA CYS A 74 4.48 -4.48 -12.00
C CYS A 74 4.75 -2.98 -11.95
N ASP A 75 4.17 -2.29 -10.96
CA ASP A 75 4.52 -0.90 -10.69
C ASP A 75 6.04 -0.77 -10.43
N ARG A 76 6.69 0.13 -11.17
CA ARG A 76 8.15 0.30 -11.13
C ARG A 76 8.64 0.91 -9.82
N ARG A 77 7.83 1.72 -9.13
CA ARG A 77 8.21 2.30 -7.84
C ARG A 77 8.23 1.20 -6.78
N TYR A 78 7.24 0.31 -6.81
CA TYR A 78 7.23 -0.86 -5.94
C TYR A 78 8.41 -1.78 -6.21
N LEU A 79 8.67 -2.15 -7.47
CA LEU A 79 9.82 -3.00 -7.80
C LEU A 79 11.14 -2.39 -7.33
N HIS A 80 11.30 -1.07 -7.48
CA HIS A 80 12.48 -0.37 -6.95
C HIS A 80 12.54 -0.42 -5.42
N ALA A 81 11.43 -0.19 -4.72
CA ALA A 81 11.37 -0.24 -3.26
C ALA A 81 11.70 -1.64 -2.72
N VAL A 82 11.24 -2.70 -3.39
CA VAL A 82 11.60 -4.09 -3.08
C VAL A 82 13.12 -4.28 -3.16
N VAL A 83 13.76 -3.87 -4.26
CA VAL A 83 15.22 -4.00 -4.41
C VAL A 83 15.97 -3.14 -3.38
N ALA A 84 15.49 -1.92 -3.11
CA ALA A 84 16.11 -0.99 -2.18
C ALA A 84 16.03 -1.45 -0.71
N SER A 85 14.98 -2.19 -0.35
CA SER A 85 14.74 -2.73 0.99
C SER A 85 15.40 -4.09 1.25
N ASP A 86 16.33 -4.54 0.41
CA ASP A 86 16.92 -5.89 0.49
C ASP A 86 15.87 -7.00 0.29
N TYR A 87 15.04 -6.82 -0.74
CA TYR A 87 13.98 -7.73 -1.18
C TYR A 87 12.91 -8.03 -0.13
N LYS A 88 12.45 -7.00 0.57
CA LYS A 88 11.25 -7.09 1.42
C LYS A 88 10.00 -6.92 0.58
N PHE A 89 9.02 -7.79 0.81
CA PHE A 89 7.76 -7.79 0.08
C PHE A 89 6.60 -7.36 0.99
N MET A 90 5.52 -6.93 0.34
CA MET A 90 4.19 -6.94 0.94
C MET A 90 3.60 -8.34 0.84
N TYR A 91 2.88 -8.77 1.87
CA TYR A 91 2.24 -10.07 1.94
C TYR A 91 0.75 -9.96 2.26
N ARG A 92 -0.02 -10.92 1.75
CA ARG A 92 -1.42 -11.11 2.15
C ARG A 92 -1.70 -12.58 2.41
N GLY A 93 -2.68 -12.84 3.26
CA GLY A 93 -3.18 -14.18 3.52
C GLY A 93 -3.85 -14.78 2.28
N LEU A 94 -3.52 -16.03 1.97
CA LEU A 94 -4.23 -16.86 1.00
C LEU A 94 -5.32 -17.64 1.73
N PRO A 95 -6.60 -17.60 1.35
CA PRO A 95 -7.65 -18.33 2.04
C PRO A 95 -7.39 -19.85 1.98
N ALA A 96 -7.39 -20.51 3.15
CA ALA A 96 -7.07 -21.93 3.33
C ALA A 96 -7.85 -22.94 2.45
N ASN A 97 -8.95 -22.51 1.83
CA ASN A 97 -9.82 -23.36 1.02
C ASN A 97 -9.52 -23.32 -0.48
N GLU A 98 -8.60 -22.45 -0.92
CA GLU A 98 -8.22 -22.39 -2.32
C GLU A 98 -7.14 -23.41 -2.63
N LYS A 99 -7.51 -24.46 -3.37
CA LYS A 99 -6.56 -25.38 -4.02
C LYS A 99 -5.57 -24.68 -4.97
N SER A 100 -5.72 -23.36 -5.17
CA SER A 100 -4.85 -22.48 -5.94
C SER A 100 -3.61 -22.00 -5.17
N SER A 101 -3.41 -22.42 -3.91
CA SER A 101 -2.33 -21.87 -3.07
C SER A 101 -0.91 -22.26 -3.49
N THR A 102 -0.74 -23.17 -4.46
CA THR A 102 0.57 -23.64 -4.91
C THR A 102 1.10 -22.95 -6.16
N LEU A 103 0.27 -22.16 -6.86
CA LEU A 103 0.66 -21.50 -8.10
C LEU A 103 0.46 -19.98 -8.00
N PRO A 104 1.28 -19.18 -8.71
CA PRO A 104 1.05 -17.75 -8.79
C PRO A 104 -0.31 -17.45 -9.42
N SER A 105 -0.95 -16.37 -8.99
CA SER A 105 -2.26 -15.98 -9.53
C SER A 105 -2.41 -14.47 -9.58
N ILE A 106 -3.09 -13.97 -10.61
CA ILE A 106 -3.47 -12.56 -10.70
C ILE A 106 -4.90 -12.42 -10.18
N GLN A 107 -5.07 -11.58 -9.17
CA GLN A 107 -6.36 -11.25 -8.60
C GLN A 107 -6.85 -9.91 -9.14
N SER A 108 -8.17 -9.80 -9.32
CA SER A 108 -8.89 -8.56 -9.55
C SER A 108 -10.15 -8.62 -8.72
N GLU A 109 -10.10 -7.99 -7.55
CA GLU A 109 -11.19 -8.00 -6.59
C GLU A 109 -11.47 -6.57 -6.12
N PRO A 110 -12.73 -6.27 -5.75
CA PRO A 110 -13.04 -4.98 -5.13
C PRO A 110 -12.43 -4.90 -3.73
N SER A 111 -12.21 -3.68 -3.24
CA SER A 111 -11.90 -3.47 -1.84
C SER A 111 -13.08 -3.86 -0.95
N ASP A 112 -12.79 -4.48 0.18
CA ASP A 112 -13.76 -4.92 1.18
C ASP A 112 -13.55 -4.25 2.55
N LEU A 113 -12.60 -3.33 2.69
CA LEU A 113 -12.20 -2.75 4.00
C LEU A 113 -13.32 -2.01 4.74
N LEU A 114 -14.34 -1.54 4.02
CA LEU A 114 -15.52 -0.87 4.58
C LEU A 114 -16.63 -1.85 5.02
N LEU A 115 -16.45 -3.15 4.79
CA LEU A 115 -17.43 -4.17 5.14
C LEU A 115 -17.17 -4.71 6.56
N PRO A 116 -18.18 -4.74 7.45
CA PRO A 116 -18.02 -5.32 8.79
C PRO A 116 -17.57 -6.78 8.80
N SER A 117 -17.86 -7.53 7.72
CA SER A 117 -17.49 -8.92 7.57
C SER A 117 -15.99 -9.14 7.39
N THR A 118 -15.24 -8.15 6.89
CA THR A 118 -13.80 -8.29 6.59
C THR A 118 -12.97 -8.49 7.86
N TYR A 119 -13.35 -7.82 8.95
CA TYR A 119 -12.71 -7.97 10.27
C TYR A 119 -13.59 -8.69 11.30
N GLY A 120 -14.83 -9.05 10.93
CA GLY A 120 -15.81 -9.54 11.89
C GLY A 120 -16.20 -8.52 12.98
N SER A 121 -15.99 -7.21 12.72
CA SER A 121 -16.20 -6.11 13.66
C SER A 121 -16.80 -4.90 12.95
N ILE A 122 -17.87 -4.34 13.53
CA ILE A 122 -18.50 -3.10 13.07
C ILE A 122 -17.59 -1.90 13.41
N GLU A 123 -16.86 -1.99 14.52
CA GLU A 123 -15.91 -0.98 14.96
C GLU A 123 -14.78 -0.79 13.96
N ALA A 124 -14.25 -1.88 13.39
CA ALA A 124 -13.27 -1.82 12.32
C ALA A 124 -13.83 -1.12 11.07
N ALA A 125 -15.05 -1.47 10.65
CA ALA A 125 -15.70 -0.82 9.51
C ALA A 125 -15.92 0.69 9.75
N ASN A 126 -16.34 1.08 10.96
CA ASN A 126 -16.48 2.49 11.34
C ASN A 126 -15.13 3.22 11.34
N PHE A 127 -14.07 2.56 11.79
CA PHE A 127 -12.71 3.10 11.74
C PHE A 127 -12.29 3.37 10.29
N PHE A 128 -12.45 2.39 9.39
CA PHE A 128 -12.11 2.57 7.97
C PHE A 128 -13.00 3.60 7.28
N ALA A 129 -14.26 3.76 7.69
CA ALA A 129 -15.12 4.84 7.19
C ALA A 129 -14.63 6.24 7.62
N ALA A 130 -14.12 6.38 8.84
CA ALA A 130 -13.50 7.64 9.28
C ALA A 130 -12.19 7.92 8.55
N LEU A 131 -11.37 6.88 8.32
CA LEU A 131 -10.14 6.98 7.54
C LEU A 131 -10.43 7.35 6.07
N GLU A 132 -11.50 6.80 5.49
CA GLU A 132 -11.99 7.16 4.15
C GLU A 132 -12.30 8.65 4.01
N GLU A 133 -12.99 9.23 5.00
CA GLU A 133 -13.28 10.67 5.02
C GLU A 133 -12.00 11.50 5.08
N GLN A 134 -11.04 11.11 5.93
CA GLN A 134 -9.73 11.78 6.04
C GLN A 134 -8.92 11.69 4.74
N MET A 135 -9.02 10.58 4.03
CA MET A 135 -8.28 10.29 2.79
C MET A 135 -9.09 10.62 1.52
N GLN A 136 -10.21 11.34 1.61
CA GLN A 136 -11.13 11.54 0.49
C GLN A 136 -10.45 12.15 -0.76
N SER A 137 -9.48 13.05 -0.56
CA SER A 137 -8.71 13.70 -1.63
C SER A 137 -7.48 12.91 -2.07
N GLN A 138 -7.18 11.78 -1.42
CA GLN A 138 -6.02 10.95 -1.71
C GLN A 138 -6.35 9.93 -2.81
N PRO A 139 -5.36 9.53 -3.60
CA PRO A 139 -5.58 8.60 -4.69
C PRO A 139 -5.80 7.15 -4.21
N VAL A 140 -5.29 6.81 -3.02
CA VAL A 140 -5.56 5.55 -2.30
C VAL A 140 -6.34 5.86 -1.03
N LYS A 141 -7.34 5.05 -0.74
CA LYS A 141 -8.21 5.14 0.44
C LYS A 141 -8.92 3.80 0.69
N PRO A 142 -9.52 3.59 1.87
CA PRO A 142 -10.16 2.32 2.21
C PRO A 142 -11.16 1.80 1.16
N SER A 143 -11.95 2.66 0.51
CA SER A 143 -12.94 2.22 -0.50
C SER A 143 -12.35 1.68 -1.81
N ASN A 144 -11.07 1.95 -2.10
CA ASN A 144 -10.42 1.57 -3.36
C ASN A 144 -9.06 0.87 -3.18
N GLY A 145 -8.70 0.56 -1.94
CA GLY A 145 -7.42 -0.03 -1.59
C GLY A 145 -7.56 -1.41 -0.95
N HIS A 146 -6.47 -2.15 -0.94
CA HIS A 146 -6.31 -3.42 -0.27
C HIS A 146 -5.22 -3.27 0.79
N LEU A 147 -5.29 -4.07 1.85
CA LEU A 147 -4.20 -4.14 2.82
C LEU A 147 -3.27 -5.30 2.51
N ALA A 148 -1.99 -5.05 2.76
CA ALA A 148 -0.96 -6.05 2.88
C ALA A 148 -0.07 -5.72 4.08
N VAL A 149 0.69 -6.71 4.57
CA VAL A 149 1.62 -6.57 5.68
C VAL A 149 3.04 -6.91 5.24
N THR A 150 4.05 -6.32 5.88
CA THR A 150 5.46 -6.65 5.60
C THR A 150 5.95 -7.93 6.29
N ASN A 151 5.12 -8.54 7.15
CA ASN A 151 5.46 -9.74 7.90
C ASN A 151 4.67 -10.96 7.40
N VAL A 152 5.40 -12.02 7.00
CA VAL A 152 4.81 -13.28 6.49
C VAL A 152 3.89 -13.95 7.50
N ASP A 153 4.27 -14.00 8.77
CA ASP A 153 3.50 -14.71 9.79
C ASP A 153 2.23 -13.94 10.15
N ALA A 154 2.26 -12.60 10.13
CA ALA A 154 1.07 -11.78 10.23
C ALA A 154 0.11 -12.02 9.07
N ALA A 155 0.61 -12.10 7.82
CA ALA A 155 -0.22 -12.40 6.65
C ALA A 155 -0.90 -13.78 6.77
N LYS A 156 -0.20 -14.79 7.32
CA LYS A 156 -0.79 -16.12 7.58
C LYS A 156 -1.93 -16.09 8.59
N VAL A 157 -2.00 -15.10 9.50
CA VAL A 157 -3.16 -14.96 10.39
C VAL A 157 -4.44 -14.71 9.60
N TRP A 158 -4.35 -14.05 8.44
CA TRP A 158 -5.51 -13.71 7.61
C TRP A 158 -6.01 -14.87 6.75
N GLY A 159 -5.13 -15.78 6.32
CA GLY A 159 -5.48 -16.84 5.36
C GLY A 159 -5.07 -18.28 5.72
N GLY A 160 -4.16 -18.46 6.67
CA GLY A 160 -3.49 -19.73 6.97
C GLY A 160 -2.18 -19.91 6.18
N GLU A 161 -2.15 -19.46 4.94
CA GLU A 161 -0.95 -19.34 4.10
C GLU A 161 -0.72 -17.89 3.69
N ALA A 162 0.46 -17.55 3.18
CA ALA A 162 0.81 -16.20 2.74
C ALA A 162 1.35 -16.21 1.32
N ALA A 163 1.13 -15.12 0.61
CA ALA A 163 1.72 -14.83 -0.70
C ALA A 163 2.28 -13.41 -0.73
N SER A 164 3.40 -13.23 -1.42
CA SER A 164 3.89 -11.89 -1.76
C SER A 164 2.96 -11.24 -2.79
N ILE A 165 2.75 -9.94 -2.63
CA ILE A 165 1.86 -9.13 -3.45
C ILE A 165 2.67 -8.24 -4.37
N TRP A 166 2.27 -8.24 -5.65
CA TRP A 166 2.90 -7.49 -6.72
C TRP A 166 1.82 -6.66 -7.43
N PRO A 167 1.62 -5.40 -7.03
CA PRO A 167 0.65 -4.51 -7.67
C PRO A 167 0.96 -4.35 -9.15
N LEU A 168 -0.02 -4.67 -9.99
CA LEU A 168 0.12 -4.58 -11.44
C LEU A 168 -0.50 -3.26 -11.91
N LEU A 169 0.13 -2.64 -12.91
CA LEU A 169 -0.46 -1.51 -13.61
C LEU A 169 -1.76 -1.96 -14.29
N GLY A 170 -2.81 -1.17 -14.15
CA GLY A 170 -4.07 -1.41 -14.84
C GLY A 170 -3.91 -1.27 -16.37
N GLY A 171 -4.95 -1.67 -17.12
CA GLY A 171 -4.99 -1.51 -18.58
C GLY A 171 -5.02 -0.05 -19.04
N GLU A 172 -5.30 0.20 -20.31
CA GLU A 172 -5.26 1.55 -20.92
C GLU A 172 -6.12 2.58 -20.16
N GLY A 173 -5.46 3.47 -19.42
CA GLY A 173 -6.07 4.52 -18.58
C GLY A 173 -5.14 4.88 -17.42
N GLU A 174 -5.38 6.01 -16.74
CA GLU A 174 -4.63 6.48 -15.55
C GLU A 174 -4.85 5.57 -14.32
N ASN A 175 -4.47 4.29 -14.42
CA ASN A 175 -4.53 3.33 -13.33
C ASN A 175 -3.19 3.32 -12.61
N SER A 176 -2.98 4.41 -11.88
CA SER A 176 -1.86 4.59 -10.99
C SER A 176 -2.05 3.71 -9.75
N VAL A 177 -1.13 2.77 -9.59
CA VAL A 177 -0.94 2.09 -8.31
C VAL A 177 -0.58 3.16 -7.28
N HIS A 178 -1.09 3.07 -6.06
CA HIS A 178 -0.75 4.01 -5.00
C HIS A 178 -0.59 3.28 -3.68
N PHE A 179 0.21 3.85 -2.78
CA PHE A 179 0.54 3.25 -1.50
C PHE A 179 0.29 4.25 -0.37
N ALA A 180 -0.15 3.74 0.76
CA ALA A 180 -0.28 4.49 1.98
C ALA A 180 0.07 3.63 3.19
N TRP A 181 0.68 4.24 4.19
CA TRP A 181 1.06 3.58 5.45
C TRP A 181 1.09 4.60 6.59
N LEU A 182 1.08 4.12 7.81
CA LEU A 182 1.21 4.97 9.00
C LEU A 182 2.64 5.48 9.13
N GLU A 183 2.83 6.77 9.45
CA GLU A 183 4.17 7.35 9.66
C GLU A 183 4.99 6.58 10.71
N ASP A 184 4.32 6.13 11.77
CA ASP A 184 4.93 5.36 12.87
C ASP A 184 4.98 3.84 12.60
N GLY A 185 4.55 3.38 11.42
CA GLY A 185 4.38 1.97 11.08
C GLY A 185 3.24 1.28 11.84
N GLY A 186 3.25 -0.06 11.82
CA GLY A 186 2.25 -0.90 12.48
C GLY A 186 0.95 -1.07 11.70
N GLU A 187 -0.10 -1.46 12.43
CA GLU A 187 -1.44 -1.79 11.88
C GLU A 187 -2.35 -0.54 11.85
N PHE A 188 -3.15 -0.39 10.79
CA PHE A 188 -4.24 0.58 10.73
C PHE A 188 -5.28 0.26 11.79
N TRP A 189 -5.65 -1.02 11.95
CA TRP A 189 -6.61 -1.48 12.94
C TRP A 189 -6.04 -2.64 13.77
N SER A 190 -5.98 -2.49 15.10
CA SER A 190 -5.50 -3.53 16.02
C SER A 190 -6.51 -3.83 17.13
N ASP A 191 -6.89 -5.10 17.29
CA ASP A 191 -7.80 -5.56 18.35
C ASP A 191 -7.17 -5.45 19.76
N GLN A 192 -5.83 -5.45 19.82
CA GLN A 192 -5.11 -5.52 21.09
C GLN A 192 -5.07 -4.16 21.81
N LYS A 193 -6.11 -3.96 22.63
CA LYS A 193 -6.18 -3.06 23.82
C LYS A 193 -6.74 -1.67 23.54
N LYS A 194 -7.99 -1.44 23.98
CA LYS A 194 -8.37 -0.46 25.05
C LYS A 194 -7.60 0.87 25.17
N ARG A 195 -7.10 1.49 24.11
CA ARG A 195 -6.56 2.85 24.14
C ARG A 195 -7.71 3.73 23.65
N ASN A 196 -8.26 4.65 24.42
CA ASN A 196 -7.77 6.04 24.57
C ASN A 196 -7.34 6.72 23.25
N ARG A 197 -7.62 6.11 22.09
CA ARG A 197 -7.46 6.56 20.73
C ARG A 197 -8.86 6.72 20.14
N ASP A 198 -9.61 7.67 20.69
CA ASP A 198 -10.29 8.58 19.78
C ASP A 198 -9.10 9.24 19.05
N ASP A 199 -8.85 9.01 17.78
CA ASP A 199 -9.72 9.37 16.68
C ASP A 199 -8.91 8.97 15.42
N ALA A 200 -9.49 8.34 14.40
CA ALA A 200 -8.78 8.12 13.12
C ALA A 200 -8.15 9.44 12.62
N SER A 201 -8.79 10.57 12.96
CA SER A 201 -8.33 11.94 12.69
C SER A 201 -6.92 12.30 13.20
N ASN A 202 -6.38 11.58 14.20
CA ASN A 202 -5.04 11.83 14.75
C ASN A 202 -3.95 10.98 14.08
N MET A 203 -4.30 10.03 13.22
CA MET A 203 -3.31 9.21 12.52
C MET A 203 -2.68 10.00 11.39
N LYS A 204 -1.35 10.00 11.36
CA LYS A 204 -0.61 10.56 10.23
C LYS A 204 -0.32 9.46 9.21
N VAL A 205 -1.03 9.54 8.09
CA VAL A 205 -0.90 8.63 6.96
C VAL A 205 0.01 9.27 5.92
N ILE A 206 1.02 8.53 5.49
CA ILE A 206 1.90 8.88 4.37
C ILE A 206 1.30 8.28 3.12
N VAL A 207 1.18 9.05 2.04
CA VAL A 207 0.65 8.60 0.75
C VAL A 207 1.72 8.83 -0.32
N ASP A 208 2.08 7.76 -1.05
CA ASP A 208 3.09 7.74 -2.11
C ASP A 208 4.48 8.30 -1.74
N GLY A 209 4.76 8.42 -0.44
CA GLY A 209 5.96 9.11 0.07
C GLY A 209 5.82 10.63 -0.02
N VAL A 210 5.78 11.29 1.14
CA VAL A 210 5.53 12.74 1.23
C VAL A 210 6.83 13.55 1.12
N ASP A 211 8.00 12.94 1.31
CA ASP A 211 9.29 13.62 1.27
C ASP A 211 10.34 12.80 0.48
N CYS A 212 11.06 13.45 -0.44
CA CYS A 212 12.14 12.88 -1.27
C CYS A 212 13.38 12.46 -0.44
N GLY A 213 13.21 11.55 0.53
CA GLY A 213 14.26 11.02 1.38
C GLY A 213 13.86 10.71 2.82
N ARG A 214 12.56 10.77 3.19
CA ARG A 214 12.04 10.28 4.47
C ARG A 214 10.66 9.67 4.25
N PHE A 215 10.39 8.54 4.90
CA PHE A 215 9.13 7.83 4.76
C PHE A 215 8.88 7.50 3.29
N SER A 216 9.88 6.85 2.70
CA SER A 216 9.77 6.21 1.39
C SER A 216 9.03 4.88 1.52
N LEU A 217 8.65 4.30 0.37
CA LEU A 217 8.08 2.96 0.36
C LEU A 217 9.13 1.92 0.79
N GLU A 218 10.43 2.13 0.49
CA GLU A 218 11.47 1.23 1.00
C GLU A 218 11.54 1.24 2.53
N ASP A 219 11.44 2.41 3.19
CA ASP A 219 11.41 2.50 4.65
C ASP A 219 10.21 1.74 5.25
N ALA A 220 9.06 1.80 4.58
CA ALA A 220 7.85 1.10 5.00
C ALA A 220 8.01 -0.43 4.88
N LEU A 221 8.63 -0.90 3.79
CA LEU A 221 8.89 -2.33 3.55
C LEU A 221 9.93 -2.90 4.52
N GLU A 222 10.88 -2.10 4.99
CA GLU A 222 11.85 -2.49 6.02
C GLU A 222 11.24 -2.61 7.42
N GLY A 223 10.09 -1.97 7.66
CA GLY A 223 9.42 -2.00 8.95
C GLY A 223 8.91 -3.39 9.33
N ASP A 224 9.00 -3.73 10.62
CA ASP A 224 8.47 -4.99 11.14
C ASP A 224 6.95 -4.91 11.32
N ASN A 225 6.23 -5.79 10.62
CA ASN A 225 4.77 -5.89 10.65
C ASN A 225 4.04 -4.56 10.39
N VAL A 226 4.45 -3.85 9.35
CA VAL A 226 3.77 -2.64 8.88
C VAL A 226 2.64 -3.04 7.95
N GLU A 227 1.44 -2.49 8.17
CA GLU A 227 0.36 -2.54 7.20
C GLU A 227 0.52 -1.45 6.15
N ILE A 228 0.42 -1.85 4.89
CA ILE A 228 0.47 -1.00 3.72
C ILE A 228 -0.87 -1.11 3.00
N LEU A 229 -1.57 0.01 2.91
CA LEU A 229 -2.76 0.18 2.09
C LEU A 229 -2.31 0.48 0.66
N PHE A 230 -2.68 -0.37 -0.30
CA PHE A 230 -2.32 -0.16 -1.70
C PHE A 230 -3.57 -0.16 -2.59
N ARG A 231 -3.64 0.80 -3.52
CA ARG A 231 -4.65 0.83 -4.58
C ARG A 231 -4.08 0.15 -5.82
N ALA A 232 -4.72 -0.90 -6.31
CA ALA A 232 -4.45 -1.50 -7.60
C ALA A 232 -5.68 -2.28 -8.08
N ASP A 233 -6.04 -2.18 -9.37
CA ASP A 233 -7.18 -2.94 -9.91
C ASP A 233 -6.88 -4.45 -9.99
N ARG A 234 -5.60 -4.76 -10.13
CA ARG A 234 -5.07 -6.11 -10.26
C ARG A 234 -3.75 -6.22 -9.52
N PHE A 235 -3.51 -7.36 -8.91
CA PHE A 235 -2.23 -7.67 -8.30
C PHE A 235 -1.90 -9.15 -8.50
N LEU A 236 -0.63 -9.43 -8.70
CA LEU A 236 -0.12 -10.79 -8.73
C LEU A 236 0.19 -11.23 -7.30
N MET A 237 -0.27 -12.42 -6.95
CA MET A 237 0.07 -13.14 -5.73
C MET A 237 1.06 -14.25 -6.10
N VAL A 238 2.21 -14.29 -5.43
CA VAL A 238 3.18 -15.40 -5.52
C VAL A 238 3.28 -16.08 -4.17
N PRO A 239 2.90 -17.37 -4.04
CA PRO A 239 2.99 -18.09 -2.77
C PRO A 239 4.39 -18.01 -2.17
N VAL A 240 4.48 -17.85 -0.84
CA VAL A 240 5.77 -17.78 -0.12
C VAL A 240 6.64 -19.02 -0.35
N SER A 241 6.03 -20.18 -0.65
CA SER A 241 6.76 -21.41 -1.01
C SER A 241 7.60 -21.29 -2.29
N MET A 242 7.37 -20.27 -3.13
CA MET A 242 8.11 -20.02 -4.38
C MET A 242 9.05 -18.80 -4.28
N GLU A 243 9.15 -18.17 -3.11
CA GLU A 243 9.82 -16.87 -2.95
C GLU A 243 11.34 -16.97 -3.16
N GLU A 244 11.98 -18.05 -2.71
CA GLU A 244 13.43 -18.26 -2.94
C GLU A 244 13.75 -18.34 -4.44
N GLU A 245 12.95 -19.08 -5.20
CA GLU A 245 13.10 -19.18 -6.65
C GLU A 245 12.76 -17.85 -7.36
N LEU A 246 11.77 -17.12 -6.84
CA LEU A 246 11.40 -15.80 -7.34
C LEU A 246 12.58 -14.83 -7.20
N LEU A 247 13.23 -14.80 -6.02
CA LEU A 247 14.40 -13.96 -5.74
C LEU A 247 15.58 -14.26 -6.65
N GLN A 248 15.78 -15.52 -7.05
CA GLN A 248 16.84 -15.89 -7.99
C GLN A 248 16.57 -15.38 -9.42
N GLY A 249 15.31 -15.08 -9.75
CA GLY A 249 14.89 -14.60 -11.06
C GLY A 249 14.69 -13.08 -11.16
N LEU A 250 14.72 -12.36 -10.05
CA LEU A 250 14.67 -10.89 -9.98
C LEU A 250 16.07 -10.27 -10.10
#